data_AF-A0A7L2S677-F1
#
_entry.id   AF-A0A7L2S677-F1
#
_cell.length_a   1.000
_cell.length_b   1.000
_cell.length_c   1.000
_cell.angle_alpha   90.00
_cell.angle_beta   90.00
_cell.angle_gamma   90.00
#
_symmetry.space_group_name_H-M   'P 1'
#
loop_
_entity.id
_entity.type
_entity.pdbx_description
1 polymer ?
#
loop_
_entity_poly.entity_id
_entity_poly.type
_entity_poly.pdbx_seq_one_letter_code
_entity_poly.pdbx_strand_id
1 'polypeptide(L)'
;QSLESELERVAGQFQETRGRMRQLARGRAEKFRRVWLANEEEAKGLIREALDADRIIHVQQLGIPWEEPRLWFMDNVGPLGGRREKKDAMEVAAELLEGGIRKFLGNFPHGRSPPPHRVPPILGISRWD
;
A
#
# COMPACT_ATOMS: atom_id res chain seq x y z
N GLN A 1 -11.46 -42.04 16.60
CA GLN A 1 -11.77 -40.71 16.03
C GLN A 1 -11.64 -40.82 14.52
N SER A 2 -12.62 -40.30 13.76
CA SER A 2 -12.61 -40.39 12.29
C SER A 2 -11.79 -39.24 11.70
N LEU A 3 -11.04 -39.53 10.63
CA LEU A 3 -10.26 -38.54 9.87
C LEU A 3 -11.12 -37.36 9.38
N GLU A 4 -12.38 -37.65 9.03
CA GLU A 4 -13.37 -36.67 8.56
C GLU A 4 -13.71 -35.63 9.63
N SER A 5 -13.83 -36.06 10.88
CA SER A 5 -14.08 -35.17 12.02
C SER A 5 -12.88 -34.25 12.30
N GLU A 6 -11.65 -34.74 12.14
CA GLU A 6 -10.44 -33.92 12.25
C GLU A 6 -10.35 -32.90 11.10
N LEU A 7 -10.70 -33.29 9.88
CA LEU A 7 -10.72 -32.39 8.72
C LEU A 7 -11.73 -31.25 8.90
N GLU A 8 -12.96 -31.55 9.32
CA GLU A 8 -13.99 -30.54 9.58
C GLU A 8 -13.56 -29.56 10.69
N ARG A 9 -12.95 -30.09 11.76
CA ARG A 9 -12.40 -29.30 12.87
C ARG A 9 -11.32 -28.32 12.38
N VAL A 10 -10.35 -28.81 11.60
CA VAL A 10 -9.27 -27.97 11.05
C VAL A 10 -9.82 -26.92 10.07
N ALA A 11 -10.80 -27.27 9.25
CA ALA A 11 -11.44 -26.33 8.33
C ALA A 11 -12.16 -25.19 9.08
N GLY A 12 -12.87 -25.52 10.17
CA GLY A 12 -13.50 -24.54 11.05
C GLY A 12 -12.49 -23.57 11.68
N GLN A 13 -11.40 -24.10 12.24
CA GLN A 13 -10.32 -23.29 12.84
C GLN A 13 -9.66 -22.34 11.82
N PHE A 14 -9.48 -22.82 10.59
CA PHE A 14 -8.94 -22.01 9.49
C PHE A 14 -9.86 -20.85 9.12
N GLN A 15 -11.18 -21.10 8.98
CA GLN A 15 -12.13 -20.03 8.67
C GLN A 15 -12.21 -18.98 9.78
N GLU A 16 -12.20 -19.42 11.04
CA GLU A 16 -12.16 -18.53 12.21
C GLU A 16 -10.90 -17.65 12.20
N THR A 17 -9.74 -18.26 11.96
CA THR A 17 -8.45 -17.56 11.88
C THR A 17 -8.45 -16.53 10.76
N ARG A 18 -8.96 -16.91 9.58
CA ARG A 18 -9.12 -16.02 8.43
C ARG A 18 -10.06 -14.85 8.74
N GLY A 19 -11.13 -15.09 9.50
CA GLY A 19 -12.04 -14.06 9.99
C GLY A 19 -11.35 -13.05 10.91
N ARG A 20 -10.60 -13.54 11.91
CA ARG A 20 -9.83 -12.70 12.83
C ARG A 20 -8.76 -11.87 12.11
N MET A 21 -8.05 -12.46 11.15
CA MET A 21 -7.05 -11.74 10.36
C MET A 21 -7.65 -10.56 9.59
N ARG A 22 -8.81 -10.73 8.96
CA ARG A 22 -9.52 -9.62 8.29
C ARG A 22 -9.90 -8.51 9.25
N GLN A 23 -10.41 -8.84 10.43
CA GLN A 23 -10.77 -7.85 11.45
C GLN A 23 -9.54 -7.08 11.95
N LEU A 24 -8.43 -7.78 12.22
CA LEU A 24 -7.18 -7.15 12.62
C LEU A 24 -6.61 -6.25 11.53
N ALA A 25 -6.65 -6.68 10.26
CA ALA A 25 -6.20 -5.87 9.14
C ALA A 25 -7.00 -4.57 9.03
N ARG A 26 -8.34 -4.65 9.13
CA ARG A 26 -9.23 -3.47 9.14
C ARG A 26 -8.92 -2.53 10.30
N GLY A 27 -8.83 -3.05 11.52
CA GLY A 27 -8.53 -2.23 12.71
C GLY A 27 -7.14 -1.58 12.64
N ARG A 28 -6.14 -2.28 12.09
CA ARG A 28 -4.80 -1.72 11.86
C ARG A 28 -4.82 -0.60 10.83
N ALA A 29 -5.54 -0.76 9.73
CA ALA A 29 -5.66 0.26 8.68
C ALA A 29 -6.34 1.53 9.22
N GLU A 30 -7.40 1.37 10.02
CA GLU A 30 -8.09 2.49 10.67
C GLU A 30 -7.17 3.21 11.67
N LYS A 31 -6.50 2.46 12.55
CA LYS A 31 -5.55 3.03 13.51
C LYS A 31 -4.42 3.77 12.80
N PHE A 32 -3.87 3.18 11.73
CA PHE A 32 -2.82 3.80 10.93
C PHE A 32 -3.31 5.12 10.32
N ARG A 33 -4.50 5.13 9.69
CA ARG A 33 -5.07 6.34 9.10
C ARG A 33 -5.25 7.46 10.14
N ARG A 34 -5.73 7.12 11.34
CA ARG A 34 -5.92 8.12 12.41
C ARG A 34 -4.60 8.74 12.85
N VAL A 35 -3.57 7.92 13.09
CA VAL A 35 -2.24 8.42 13.49
C VAL A 35 -1.62 9.22 12.35
N TRP A 36 -1.77 8.78 11.10
CA TRP A 36 -1.29 9.51 9.94
C TRP A 36 -1.87 10.92 9.89
N LEU A 37 -3.20 11.05 9.97
CA LEU A 37 -3.86 12.36 9.88
C LEU A 37 -3.42 13.30 11.01
N ALA A 38 -3.29 12.77 12.23
CA ALA A 38 -2.79 13.57 13.36
C ALA A 38 -1.36 14.08 13.13
N ASN A 39 -0.45 13.20 12.72
CA ASN A 39 0.95 13.55 12.47
C ASN A 39 1.10 14.48 11.25
N GLU A 40 0.29 14.28 10.21
CA GLU A 40 0.29 15.11 9.01
C GLU A 40 -0.15 16.55 9.33
N GLU A 41 -1.19 16.72 10.13
CA GLU A 41 -1.62 18.04 10.59
C GLU A 41 -0.55 18.73 11.44
N GLU A 42 0.05 17.99 12.39
CA GLU A 42 1.15 18.50 13.22
C GLU A 42 2.35 18.93 12.38
N ALA A 43 2.79 18.09 11.44
CA ALA A 43 3.91 18.38 10.57
C ALA A 43 3.64 19.61 9.69
N LYS A 44 2.43 19.76 9.16
CA LYS A 44 2.04 20.97 8.39
C LYS A 44 2.03 22.22 9.25
N GLY A 45 1.62 22.11 10.50
CA GLY A 45 1.72 23.20 11.49
C GLY A 45 3.16 23.67 11.65
N LEU A 46 4.08 22.74 11.90
CA LEU A 46 5.51 23.04 12.05
C LEU A 46 6.13 23.66 10.79
N ILE A 47 5.75 23.18 9.60
CA ILE A 47 6.25 23.75 8.34
C ILE A 47 5.76 25.20 8.18
N ARG A 48 4.50 25.50 8.51
CA ARG A 48 3.98 26.89 8.46
C ARG A 48 4.76 27.81 9.41
N GLU A 49 5.07 27.34 10.61
CA GLU A 49 5.89 28.08 11.58
C GLU A 49 7.31 28.33 11.03
N ALA A 50 7.92 27.31 10.43
CA ALA A 50 9.23 27.44 9.80
C ALA A 50 9.21 28.44 8.62
N LEU A 51 8.16 28.43 7.80
CA LEU A 51 8.01 29.38 6.69
C LEU A 51 7.81 30.82 7.17
N ASP A 52 7.08 31.03 8.27
CA ASP A 52 6.95 32.38 8.84
C ASP A 52 8.28 32.88 9.40
N ALA A 53 9.03 32.03 10.10
CA ALA A 53 10.37 32.36 10.56
C ALA A 53 11.31 32.68 9.37
N ASP A 54 11.27 31.86 8.32
CA ASP A 54 12.05 32.07 7.10
C ASP A 54 11.72 33.43 6.45
N ARG A 55 10.43 33.76 6.32
CA ARG A 55 9.95 35.05 5.84
C ARG A 55 10.47 36.21 6.69
N ILE A 56 10.43 36.10 8.01
CA ILE A 56 10.92 37.13 8.93
C ILE A 56 12.42 37.36 8.73
N ILE A 57 13.21 36.29 8.64
CA ILE A 57 14.67 36.38 8.42
C ILE A 57 14.96 37.08 7.07
N HIS A 58 14.30 36.64 6.01
CA HIS A 58 14.49 37.21 4.66
C HIS A 58 14.16 38.71 4.63
N VAL A 59 12.98 39.09 5.11
CA VAL A 59 12.49 40.46 5.01
C VAL A 59 13.17 41.38 6.01
N GLN A 60 13.29 40.97 7.27
CA GLN A 60 13.74 41.86 8.35
C GLN A 60 15.25 41.84 8.55
N GLN A 61 15.90 40.66 8.51
CA GLN A 61 17.32 40.55 8.81
C GLN A 61 18.18 40.74 7.55
N LEU A 62 17.73 40.20 6.42
CA LEU A 62 18.48 40.23 5.17
C LEU A 62 18.06 41.37 4.23
N GLY A 63 16.85 41.92 4.40
CA GLY A 63 16.33 42.99 3.55
C GLY A 63 16.05 42.57 2.10
N ILE A 64 15.89 41.27 1.85
CA ILE A 64 15.58 40.71 0.53
C ILE A 64 14.13 40.23 0.48
N PRO A 65 13.47 40.29 -0.70
CA PRO A 65 12.11 39.78 -0.83
C PRO A 65 12.07 38.27 -0.56
N TRP A 66 11.08 37.85 0.22
CA TRP A 66 10.81 36.44 0.45
C TRP A 66 9.83 35.91 -0.60
N GLU A 67 10.16 34.76 -1.20
CA GLU A 67 9.28 34.04 -2.13
C GLU A 67 8.85 32.72 -1.50
N GLU A 68 7.53 32.53 -1.39
CA GLU A 68 6.99 31.31 -0.79
C GLU A 68 7.29 30.08 -1.68
N PRO A 69 7.90 29.02 -1.12
CA PRO A 69 8.20 27.81 -1.86
C PRO A 69 6.90 27.07 -2.25
N ARG A 70 6.87 26.49 -3.45
CA ARG A 70 5.74 25.65 -3.89
C ARG A 70 5.77 24.29 -3.19
N LEU A 71 4.98 24.14 -2.14
CA LEU A 71 4.88 22.90 -1.37
C LEU A 71 3.62 22.11 -1.73
N TRP A 72 3.65 21.43 -2.88
CA TRP A 72 2.53 20.62 -3.42
C TRP A 72 1.95 19.58 -2.45
N PHE A 73 2.72 19.19 -1.43
CA PHE A 73 2.31 18.20 -0.45
C PHE A 73 1.52 18.80 0.73
N MET A 74 1.48 20.13 0.88
CA MET A 74 0.71 20.78 1.95
C MET A 74 -0.80 20.73 1.73
N ASP A 75 -1.24 20.53 0.49
CA ASP A 75 -2.66 20.45 0.13
C ASP A 75 -3.25 19.03 0.22
N ASN A 76 -2.40 18.01 0.39
CA ASN A 76 -2.84 16.62 0.46
C ASN A 76 -3.48 16.28 1.80
N VAL A 77 -4.48 15.39 1.82
CA VAL A 77 -5.06 14.87 3.07
C VAL A 77 -5.00 13.35 3.07
N GLY A 78 -4.24 12.80 4.01
CA GLY A 78 -4.09 11.37 4.20
C GLY A 78 -2.90 10.75 3.45
N PRO A 79 -2.70 9.42 3.62
CA PRO A 79 -1.51 8.74 3.13
C PRO A 79 -1.33 8.93 1.62
N LEU A 80 -0.17 9.45 1.22
CA LEU A 80 0.21 9.61 -0.18
C LEU A 80 0.16 8.25 -0.87
N GLY A 81 -0.79 8.14 -1.81
CA GLY A 81 -1.11 6.89 -2.48
C GLY A 81 -2.02 6.01 -1.62
N GLY A 82 -3.24 5.80 -2.12
CA GLY A 82 -3.89 4.52 -1.91
C GLY A 82 -2.94 3.46 -2.45
N ARG A 83 -2.06 2.93 -1.60
CA ARG A 83 -1.21 1.79 -1.90
C ARG A 83 -2.18 0.75 -2.43
N ARG A 84 -2.15 0.50 -3.75
CA ARG A 84 -2.97 -0.52 -4.41
C ARG A 84 -2.93 -1.72 -3.49
N GLU A 85 -4.05 -2.04 -2.84
CA GLU A 85 -4.07 -3.05 -1.79
C GLU A 85 -3.40 -4.28 -2.40
N LYS A 86 -2.23 -4.64 -1.87
CA LYS A 86 -1.54 -5.83 -2.35
C LYS A 86 -2.48 -6.96 -1.95
N LYS A 87 -3.12 -7.58 -2.94
CA LYS A 87 -4.01 -8.73 -2.72
C LYS A 87 -3.31 -9.69 -1.77
N ASP A 88 -4.03 -10.15 -0.75
CA ASP A 88 -3.50 -11.10 0.22
C ASP A 88 -3.00 -12.34 -0.56
N ALA A 89 -1.90 -12.96 -0.14
CA ALA A 89 -1.42 -14.20 -0.74
C ALA A 89 -2.52 -15.27 -0.83
N MET A 90 -3.44 -15.29 0.14
CA MET A 90 -4.62 -16.17 0.13
C MET A 90 -5.63 -15.80 -0.96
N GLU A 91 -5.83 -14.51 -1.20
CA GLU A 91 -6.74 -14.00 -2.23
C GLU A 91 -6.17 -14.26 -3.63
N VAL A 92 -4.87 -14.07 -3.80
CA VAL A 92 -4.14 -14.46 -5.02
C VAL A 92 -4.22 -15.98 -5.24
N ALA A 93 -4.06 -16.78 -4.19
CA ALA A 93 -4.19 -18.24 -4.28
C ALA A 93 -5.63 -18.68 -4.62
N ALA A 94 -6.64 -18.03 -4.04
CA ALA A 94 -8.05 -18.30 -4.35
C ALA A 94 -8.39 -17.94 -5.80
N GLU A 95 -7.95 -16.78 -6.29
CA GLU A 95 -8.13 -16.39 -7.69
C GLU A 95 -7.41 -17.33 -8.67
N LEU A 96 -6.24 -17.85 -8.31
CA LEU A 96 -5.52 -18.85 -9.11
C LEU A 96 -6.27 -20.18 -9.20
N LEU A 97 -6.92 -20.59 -8.10
CA LEU A 97 -7.71 -21.81 -8.04
C LEU A 97 -9.06 -21.67 -8.77
N GLU A 98 -9.74 -20.52 -8.64
CA GLU A 98 -11.03 -20.24 -9.32
C GLU A 98 -10.87 -19.87 -10.79
N GLY A 99 -9.85 -19.10 -11.14
CA GLY A 99 -9.58 -18.65 -12.51
C GLY A 99 -8.93 -19.71 -13.38
N GLY A 100 -8.28 -20.70 -12.78
CA GLY A 100 -7.48 -21.72 -13.45
C GLY A 100 -6.18 -21.13 -14.05
N ILE A 101 -5.09 -21.89 -13.96
CA ILE A 101 -3.74 -21.53 -14.43
C ILE A 101 -3.72 -20.96 -15.85
N ARG A 102 -4.65 -21.41 -16.73
CA ARG A 102 -4.77 -20.97 -18.13
C ARG A 102 -5.17 -19.49 -18.29
N LYS A 103 -5.94 -18.91 -17.37
CA LYS A 103 -6.33 -17.48 -17.45
C LYS A 103 -5.22 -16.58 -16.92
N PHE A 104 -4.44 -17.06 -15.94
CA PHE A 104 -3.39 -16.28 -15.28
C PHE A 104 -2.09 -16.21 -16.10
N LEU A 105 -1.76 -17.27 -16.84
CA LEU A 105 -0.58 -17.31 -17.71
C LEU A 105 -0.82 -16.75 -19.12
N GLY A 106 -2.06 -16.37 -19.45
CA GLY A 106 -2.45 -16.02 -20.82
C GLY A 106 -2.43 -17.23 -21.76
N ASN A 107 -3.34 -17.24 -22.73
CA ASN A 107 -3.39 -18.29 -23.75
C ASN A 107 -2.10 -18.22 -24.61
N PHE A 108 -1.13 -19.09 -24.32
CA PHE A 108 -0.01 -19.32 -25.23
C PHE A 108 -0.41 -20.38 -26.26
N PRO A 109 -0.61 -20.02 -27.54
CA PRO A 109 -0.84 -21.01 -28.58
C PRO A 109 0.40 -21.90 -28.69
N HIS A 110 0.17 -23.21 -28.73
CA HIS A 110 1.22 -24.21 -28.84
C HIS A 110 2.09 -23.97 -30.08
N GLY A 111 3.42 -23.85 -29.88
CA GLY A 111 4.39 -23.99 -30.96
C GLY A 111 5.28 -22.79 -31.29
N ARG A 112 5.39 -21.73 -30.45
CA ARG A 112 6.50 -20.77 -30.57
C ARG A 112 7.14 -20.47 -29.22
N SER A 113 8.47 -20.59 -29.18
CA SER A 113 9.29 -20.13 -28.05
C SER A 113 9.10 -18.61 -27.86
N PRO A 114 9.11 -18.11 -26.61
CA PRO A 114 9.04 -16.68 -26.37
C PRO A 114 10.34 -16.00 -26.83
N PRO A 115 10.28 -14.79 -27.42
CA PRO A 115 11.49 -14.04 -27.72
C PRO A 115 12.24 -13.69 -26.42
N PRO A 116 13.59 -13.68 -26.43
CA PRO A 116 14.44 -13.67 -25.24
C PRO A 116 14.38 -12.38 -24.38
N HIS A 117 13.46 -11.46 -24.64
CA HIS A 117 13.42 -10.12 -24.02
C HIS A 117 12.09 -9.77 -23.34
N ARG A 118 11.18 -10.73 -23.12
CA ARG A 118 10.02 -10.51 -22.24
C ARG A 118 9.99 -11.55 -21.13
N VAL A 119 10.82 -11.32 -20.13
CA VAL A 119 10.52 -11.79 -18.78
C VAL A 119 9.32 -10.95 -18.31
N PRO A 120 8.16 -11.53 -17.99
CA PRO A 120 7.10 -10.76 -17.34
C PRO A 120 7.67 -10.21 -16.02
N PRO A 121 7.36 -8.95 -15.66
CA PRO A 121 7.84 -8.43 -14.40
C PRO A 121 7.30 -9.31 -13.29
N ILE A 122 8.21 -9.90 -12.50
CA ILE A 122 7.84 -10.50 -11.22
C ILE A 122 7.22 -9.35 -10.43
N LEU A 123 5.89 -9.41 -10.24
CA LEU A 123 5.17 -8.50 -9.36
C LEU A 123 5.75 -8.65 -7.96
N GLY A 124 6.74 -7.82 -7.60
CA GLY A 124 7.35 -7.94 -6.29
C GLY A 124 8.62 -7.15 -6.00
N ILE A 125 9.38 -6.70 -7.00
CA ILE A 125 10.64 -5.97 -6.73
C ILE A 125 10.65 -4.68 -7.55
N SER A 126 10.08 -3.61 -6.99
CA SER A 126 10.43 -2.26 -7.42
C SER A 126 11.84 -1.99 -6.92
N ARG A 127 12.78 -2.03 -7.86
CA ARG A 127 14.11 -1.45 -7.74
C ARG A 127 13.94 0.04 -7.45
N TRP A 128 14.57 0.52 -6.38
CA TRP A 128 14.72 1.93 -6.10
C TRP A 128 15.70 2.51 -7.13
N ASP A 129 15.22 3.43 -7.96
CA ASP A 129 15.99 4.51 -8.58
C ASP A 129 15.09 5.75 -8.55
#